data_AF-A0A7S0ZZR6-F1
#
_entry.id   AF-A0A7S0ZZR6-F1
#
_cell.length_a   1.000
_cell.length_b   1.000
_cell.length_c   1.000
_cell.angle_alpha   90.00
_cell.angle_beta   90.00
_cell.angle_gamma   90.00
#
_symmetry.space_group_name_H-M   'P 1'
#
loop_
_entity.id
_entity.type
_entity.pdbx_description
1 polymer ?
#
loop_
_entity_poly.entity_id
_entity_poly.type
_entity_poly.pdbx_seq_one_letter_code
_entity_poly.pdbx_strand_id
1 'polypeptide(L)'
;TILRFNRLIGGVRLRQEISSASECTSDASLLDFYAQECAHGLRYELYPDSHEAKKTENPQRTTWFFMHDDLAFIYEELAVLRGSDWLDKKTSKIEMSVPVYNAEYGSYSLVTVNFFFSRSGQIWKRVLSQSIFADVYDGRLYWWTFDIVFVLCLLNMFIDESLQLFRRISREGIMGVVAFWTTWRIVDWFSSVLGFNIVSLLVYEQIIVGVLNQNLAMIGKIDEASYPDEHRAEVLSFQSKLDQAVAYTDMLRCFFAVYSVMLSLRLLKLLSHLPRISALTNTFRRC
;
A
#
# COMPACT_ATOMS: atom_id res chain seq x y z
N THR A 1 12.28 14.43 27.34
CA THR A 1 12.20 15.36 26.19
C THR A 1 12.59 14.65 24.90
N ILE A 2 11.80 13.67 24.40
CA ILE A 2 12.31 12.66 23.44
C ILE A 2 11.50 12.55 22.12
N LEU A 3 10.46 13.35 21.87
CA LEU A 3 9.63 13.21 20.64
C LEU A 3 9.36 14.56 19.94
N ARG A 4 10.39 15.37 19.66
CA ARG A 4 10.22 16.66 18.95
C ARG A 4 10.42 16.59 17.43
N PHE A 5 10.92 15.46 16.92
CA PHE A 5 11.29 15.32 15.49
C PHE A 5 10.09 15.00 14.60
N ASN A 6 9.10 14.32 15.17
CA ASN A 6 7.86 13.97 14.48
C ASN A 6 6.82 15.05 14.72
N ARG A 7 6.29 15.62 13.63
CA ARG A 7 5.19 16.59 13.66
C ARG A 7 3.96 15.93 13.05
N LEU A 8 2.82 16.09 13.72
CA LEU A 8 1.53 15.72 13.15
C LEU A 8 1.20 16.69 12.01
N ILE A 9 0.53 16.22 10.95
CA ILE A 9 0.12 17.06 9.82
C ILE A 9 -1.39 17.18 9.80
N GLY A 10 -1.92 18.36 10.08
CA GLY A 10 -3.36 18.63 10.03
C GLY A 10 -4.13 18.05 11.21
N GLY A 11 -4.31 16.73 11.30
CA GLY A 11 -5.19 16.14 12.32
C GLY A 11 -5.24 14.62 12.33
N VAL A 12 -6.25 14.09 13.04
CA VAL A 12 -6.57 12.66 13.12
C VAL A 12 -7.86 12.40 12.36
N ARG A 13 -7.84 11.41 11.47
CA ARG A 13 -9.04 10.94 10.78
C ARG A 13 -9.54 9.65 11.41
N LEU A 14 -10.82 9.62 11.76
CA LEU A 14 -11.55 8.39 12.08
C LEU A 14 -12.41 7.97 10.89
N ARG A 15 -12.32 6.69 10.53
CA ARG A 15 -13.19 6.03 9.56
C ARG A 15 -13.86 4.83 10.20
N GLN A 16 -15.10 4.59 9.84
CA GLN A 16 -15.88 3.47 10.33
C GLN A 16 -16.42 2.63 9.18
N GLU A 17 -16.18 1.33 9.25
CA GLU A 17 -16.85 0.32 8.44
C GLU A 17 -18.06 -0.21 9.20
N ILE A 18 -19.21 -0.21 8.53
CA ILE A 18 -20.48 -0.70 9.07
C ILE A 18 -20.90 -1.88 8.20
N SER A 19 -21.26 -2.99 8.83
CA SER A 19 -21.83 -4.13 8.12
C SER A 19 -23.23 -3.82 7.61
N SER A 20 -23.58 -4.37 6.45
CA SER A 20 -24.97 -4.34 5.98
C SER A 20 -25.90 -5.02 6.98
N ALA A 21 -27.04 -4.40 7.24
CA ALA A 21 -28.12 -5.04 7.98
C ALA A 21 -28.63 -6.25 7.19
N SER A 22 -28.95 -7.33 7.89
CA SER A 22 -29.61 -8.49 7.30
C SER A 22 -30.62 -9.07 8.28
N GLU A 23 -31.54 -9.85 7.74
CA GLU A 23 -32.40 -10.70 8.55
C GLU A 23 -31.55 -11.71 9.33
N CYS A 24 -31.98 -12.00 10.55
CA CYS A 24 -31.34 -12.98 11.41
C CYS A 24 -31.67 -14.40 10.94
N THR A 25 -30.65 -15.22 10.71
CA THR A 25 -30.80 -16.66 10.48
C THR A 25 -30.76 -17.43 11.81
N SER A 26 -31.74 -17.19 12.67
CA SER A 26 -31.91 -17.92 13.94
C SER A 26 -33.31 -18.52 14.03
N ASP A 27 -33.53 -19.38 15.02
CA ASP A 27 -34.86 -19.90 15.35
C ASP A 27 -35.80 -18.73 15.68
N ALA A 28 -36.96 -18.67 15.02
CA ALA A 28 -37.95 -17.60 15.20
C ALA A 28 -38.35 -17.43 16.67
N SER A 29 -38.39 -18.52 17.44
CA SER A 29 -38.71 -18.48 18.87
C SER A 29 -37.67 -17.71 19.70
N LEU A 30 -36.41 -17.70 19.27
CA LEU A 30 -35.33 -16.95 19.92
C LEU A 30 -35.28 -15.49 19.44
N LEU A 31 -35.68 -15.23 18.19
CA LEU A 31 -35.68 -13.88 17.64
C LEU A 31 -36.64 -12.95 18.41
N ASP A 32 -37.83 -13.45 18.74
CA ASP A 32 -38.79 -12.71 19.56
C ASP A 32 -38.27 -12.44 20.97
N PHE A 33 -37.52 -13.40 21.55
CA PHE A 33 -36.96 -13.26 22.88
C PHE A 33 -35.84 -12.20 22.93
N TYR A 34 -34.96 -12.17 21.94
CA TYR A 34 -33.83 -11.23 21.93
C TYR A 34 -34.19 -9.87 21.34
N ALA A 35 -35.16 -9.80 20.42
CA ALA A 35 -35.66 -8.56 19.80
C ALA A 35 -34.56 -7.59 19.34
N GLN A 36 -33.46 -8.12 18.80
CA GLN A 36 -32.33 -7.31 18.32
C GLN A 36 -32.17 -7.40 16.80
N GLU A 37 -31.74 -6.30 16.21
CA GLU A 37 -31.31 -6.28 14.81
C GLU A 37 -30.03 -7.10 14.64
N CYS A 38 -30.02 -8.05 13.72
CA CYS A 38 -28.80 -8.76 13.35
C CYS A 38 -27.93 -7.91 12.43
N ALA A 39 -26.63 -8.00 12.69
CA ALA A 39 -25.60 -7.46 11.81
C ALA A 39 -25.00 -8.63 11.01
N HIS A 40 -25.09 -8.58 9.68
CA HIS A 40 -24.57 -9.66 8.84
C HIS A 40 -23.04 -9.71 8.85
N GLY A 41 -22.51 -10.86 8.46
CA GLY A 41 -21.11 -11.05 8.10
C GLY A 41 -20.25 -11.53 9.27
N LEU A 42 -19.56 -12.64 9.04
CA LEU A 42 -18.54 -13.23 9.93
C LEU A 42 -17.16 -12.57 9.69
N ARG A 43 -17.15 -11.25 9.47
CA ARG A 43 -15.90 -10.53 9.21
C ARG A 43 -15.18 -10.32 10.54
N TYR A 44 -13.86 -10.55 10.55
CA TYR A 44 -12.99 -10.34 11.71
C TYR A 44 -13.25 -11.24 12.93
N GLU A 45 -13.86 -12.41 12.75
CA GLU A 45 -13.94 -13.44 13.80
C GLU A 45 -12.55 -13.95 14.21
N LEU A 46 -11.61 -13.94 13.27
CA LEU A 46 -10.21 -14.25 13.51
C LEU A 46 -9.37 -12.98 13.54
N TYR A 47 -8.17 -13.09 14.10
CA TYR A 47 -7.20 -12.00 14.09
C TYR A 47 -6.92 -11.56 12.64
N PRO A 48 -7.18 -10.29 12.28
CA PRO A 48 -7.10 -9.85 10.89
C PRO A 48 -5.66 -9.80 10.40
N ASP A 49 -5.45 -10.20 9.15
CA ASP A 49 -4.15 -10.08 8.50
C ASP A 49 -3.79 -8.62 8.22
N SER A 50 -2.49 -8.38 8.05
CA SER A 50 -1.86 -7.12 7.73
C SER A 50 -2.45 -6.50 6.47
N HIS A 51 -2.79 -7.32 5.47
CA HIS A 51 -3.36 -6.85 4.22
C HIS A 51 -4.78 -6.30 4.42
N GLU A 52 -5.62 -7.00 5.17
CA GLU A 52 -6.97 -6.53 5.52
C GLU A 52 -6.93 -5.28 6.40
N ALA A 53 -5.97 -5.20 7.32
CA ALA A 53 -5.84 -4.06 8.20
C ALA A 53 -5.46 -2.76 7.50
N LYS A 54 -4.81 -2.82 6.33
CA LYS A 54 -4.38 -1.64 5.57
C LYS A 54 -5.52 -0.92 4.84
N LYS A 55 -6.67 -1.57 4.63
CA LYS A 55 -7.76 -1.02 3.81
C LYS A 55 -9.06 -1.04 4.56
N THR A 56 -9.84 0.02 4.40
CA THR A 56 -11.25 0.10 4.83
C THR A 56 -12.07 0.17 3.55
N GLU A 57 -12.74 -0.94 3.19
CA GLU A 57 -13.31 -1.11 1.84
C GLU A 57 -14.52 -0.22 1.58
N ASN A 58 -15.25 0.16 2.63
CA ASN A 58 -16.45 0.98 2.50
C ASN A 58 -16.67 1.83 3.77
N PRO A 59 -15.90 2.92 3.96
CA PRO A 59 -16.08 3.79 5.12
C PRO A 59 -17.42 4.52 5.01
N GLN A 60 -18.35 4.22 5.91
CA GLN A 60 -19.70 4.80 5.93
C GLN A 60 -19.75 6.09 6.75
N ARG A 61 -19.00 6.14 7.86
CA ARG A 61 -18.86 7.35 8.69
C ARG A 61 -17.39 7.75 8.72
N THR A 62 -17.13 9.03 8.48
CA THR A 62 -15.78 9.61 8.57
C THR A 62 -15.86 10.88 9.38
N THR A 63 -15.03 10.99 10.42
CA THR A 63 -14.94 12.17 11.28
C THR A 63 -13.49 12.60 11.39
N TRP A 64 -13.27 13.90 11.53
CA TRP A 64 -11.95 14.52 11.57
C TRP A 64 -11.79 15.33 12.84
N PHE A 65 -10.62 15.21 13.46
CA PHE A 65 -10.19 16.03 14.58
C PHE A 65 -8.93 16.77 14.17
N PHE A 66 -9.02 18.06 13.91
CA PHE A 66 -7.86 18.85 13.51
C PHE A 66 -7.06 19.25 14.75
N MET A 67 -5.74 19.35 14.61
CA MET A 67 -4.83 19.60 15.73
C MET A 67 -5.05 20.96 16.41
N HIS A 68 -5.56 21.92 15.64
CA HIS A 68 -5.73 23.31 16.06
C HIS A 68 -7.14 23.62 16.54
N ASP A 69 -8.06 22.65 16.43
CA ASP A 69 -9.37 22.78 17.05
C ASP A 69 -9.21 22.88 18.57
N ASP A 70 -10.00 23.74 19.20
CA ASP A 70 -9.97 23.88 20.65
C ASP A 70 -10.34 22.54 21.33
N LEU A 71 -9.69 22.23 22.44
CA LEU A 71 -9.95 20.99 23.17
C LEU A 71 -11.40 20.90 23.62
N ALA A 72 -12.02 22.03 24.01
CA ALA A 72 -13.44 22.05 24.38
C ALA A 72 -14.33 21.63 23.20
N PHE A 73 -14.03 22.12 21.99
CA PHE A 73 -14.73 21.73 20.77
C PHE A 73 -14.56 20.24 20.46
N ILE A 74 -13.35 19.70 20.59
CA ILE A 74 -13.09 18.26 20.38
C ILE A 74 -13.89 17.42 21.40
N TYR A 75 -13.96 17.83 22.67
CA TYR A 75 -14.75 17.13 23.68
C TYR A 75 -16.25 17.19 23.40
N GLU A 76 -16.75 18.33 22.92
CA GLU A 76 -18.15 18.49 22.51
C GLU A 76 -18.48 17.57 21.33
N GLU A 77 -17.65 17.55 20.29
CA GLU A 77 -17.82 16.67 19.14
C GLU A 77 -17.77 15.19 19.57
N LEU A 78 -16.85 14.82 20.45
CA LEU A 78 -16.81 13.47 21.03
C LEU A 78 -18.08 13.13 21.83
N ALA A 79 -18.67 14.10 22.53
CA ALA A 79 -19.94 13.91 23.23
C ALA A 79 -21.10 13.73 22.25
N VAL A 80 -21.12 14.46 21.14
CA VAL A 80 -22.10 14.30 20.05
C VAL A 80 -21.95 12.92 19.39
N LEU A 81 -20.73 12.48 19.08
CA LEU A 81 -20.48 11.13 18.55
C LEU A 81 -20.92 10.04 19.51
N ARG A 82 -20.69 10.25 20.82
CA ARG A 82 -21.17 9.33 21.85
C ARG A 82 -22.69 9.31 21.95
N GLY A 83 -23.35 10.46 21.84
CA GLY A 83 -24.81 10.58 21.91
C GLY A 83 -25.56 10.10 20.67
N SER A 84 -24.89 10.06 19.52
CA SER A 84 -25.45 9.61 18.23
C SER A 84 -25.22 8.12 17.95
N ASP A 85 -24.75 7.35 18.94
CA ASP A 85 -24.36 5.95 18.79
C ASP A 85 -23.40 5.76 17.60
N TRP A 86 -22.41 6.65 17.46
CA TRP A 86 -21.43 6.56 16.37
C TRP A 86 -20.74 5.19 16.37
N LEU A 87 -20.49 4.61 17.55
CA LEU A 87 -20.09 3.22 17.71
C LEU A 87 -21.30 2.36 18.08
N ASP A 88 -21.83 1.63 17.10
CA ASP A 88 -23.00 0.77 17.24
C ASP A 88 -22.67 -0.72 17.03
N LYS A 89 -23.67 -1.60 17.25
CA LYS A 89 -23.54 -3.05 17.06
C LYS A 89 -23.23 -3.46 15.61
N LYS A 90 -23.47 -2.57 14.65
CA LYS A 90 -23.22 -2.80 13.21
C LYS A 90 -21.79 -2.44 12.82
N THR A 91 -21.04 -1.80 13.71
CA THR A 91 -19.64 -1.47 13.49
C THR A 91 -18.81 -2.74 13.38
N SER A 92 -18.10 -2.91 12.26
CA SER A 92 -17.17 -4.02 12.04
C SER A 92 -15.72 -3.59 12.21
N LYS A 93 -15.39 -2.36 11.82
CA LYS A 93 -14.03 -1.82 11.87
C LYS A 93 -14.03 -0.32 12.16
N ILE A 94 -13.11 0.13 13.00
CA ILE A 94 -12.76 1.55 13.17
C ILE A 94 -11.29 1.72 12.80
N GLU A 95 -11.00 2.64 11.90
CA GLU A 95 -9.67 3.01 11.45
C GLU A 95 -9.36 4.44 11.91
N MET A 96 -8.32 4.60 12.72
CA MET A 96 -7.76 5.89 13.10
C MET A 96 -6.46 6.12 12.32
N SER A 97 -6.44 7.12 11.46
CA SER A 97 -5.29 7.47 10.62
C SER A 97 -4.65 8.77 11.11
N VAL A 98 -3.35 8.70 11.37
CA VAL A 98 -2.55 9.80 11.92
C VAL A 98 -1.34 10.07 11.00
N PRO A 99 -1.42 11.10 10.13
CA PRO A 99 -0.30 11.53 9.30
C PRO A 99 0.77 12.25 10.15
N VAL A 100 2.02 11.81 9.99
CA VAL A 100 3.20 12.31 10.70
C VAL A 100 4.27 12.66 9.67
N TYR A 101 4.93 13.81 9.84
CA TYR A 101 6.13 14.18 9.11
C TYR A 101 7.33 14.18 10.05
N ASN A 102 8.41 13.52 9.63
CA ASN A 102 9.70 13.62 10.28
C ASN A 102 10.64 14.46 9.39
N ALA A 103 10.97 15.67 9.85
CA ALA A 103 11.79 16.60 9.10
C ALA A 103 13.28 16.23 9.09
N GLU A 104 13.78 15.47 10.07
CA GLU A 104 15.19 15.06 10.11
C GLU A 104 15.49 14.00 9.05
N TYR A 105 14.56 13.07 8.85
CA TYR A 105 14.68 12.04 7.83
C TYR A 105 14.04 12.44 6.50
N GLY A 106 13.31 13.55 6.45
CA GLY A 106 12.51 13.94 5.29
C GLY A 106 11.55 12.83 4.89
N SER A 107 10.73 12.33 5.83
CA SER A 107 9.82 11.21 5.55
C SER A 107 8.42 11.47 6.08
N TYR A 108 7.43 11.09 5.27
CA TYR A 108 6.04 10.99 5.67
C TYR A 108 5.79 9.61 6.25
N SER A 109 5.05 9.56 7.34
CA SER A 109 4.58 8.33 7.97
C SER A 109 3.08 8.42 8.19
N LEU A 110 2.35 7.41 7.75
CA LEU A 110 0.94 7.23 8.07
C LEU A 110 0.83 6.15 9.15
N VAL A 111 0.45 6.57 10.36
CA VAL A 111 0.20 5.64 11.46
C VAL A 111 -1.29 5.34 11.49
N THR A 112 -1.64 4.08 11.28
CA THR A 112 -3.03 3.62 11.25
C THR A 112 -3.28 2.67 12.41
N VAL A 113 -4.19 3.04 13.30
CA VAL A 113 -4.66 2.19 14.40
C VAL A 113 -6.03 1.64 14.02
N ASN A 114 -6.13 0.33 13.86
CA ASN A 114 -7.35 -0.35 13.52
C ASN A 114 -7.91 -1.10 14.73
N PHE A 115 -9.20 -0.93 14.98
CA PHE A 115 -10.00 -1.73 15.90
C PHE A 115 -11.00 -2.54 15.09
N PHE A 116 -11.02 -3.85 15.28
CA PHE A 116 -11.94 -4.75 14.59
C PHE A 116 -12.87 -5.38 15.62
N PHE A 117 -14.16 -5.37 15.33
CA PHE A 117 -15.21 -5.85 16.21
C PHE A 117 -15.75 -7.15 15.65
N SER A 118 -15.42 -8.27 16.31
CA SER A 118 -16.01 -9.58 16.02
C SER A 118 -17.44 -9.64 16.55
N ARG A 119 -18.30 -10.47 15.94
CA ARG A 119 -19.67 -10.68 16.41
C ARG A 119 -19.74 -11.40 17.75
N SER A 120 -18.67 -12.10 18.14
CA SER A 120 -18.52 -12.69 19.47
C SER A 120 -18.34 -11.67 20.60
N GLY A 121 -18.17 -10.38 20.26
CA GLY A 121 -17.86 -9.31 21.22
C GLY A 121 -16.36 -9.11 21.44
N GLN A 122 -15.51 -9.88 20.77
CA GLN A 122 -14.07 -9.70 20.81
C GLN A 122 -13.62 -8.46 20.00
N ILE A 123 -12.68 -7.70 20.55
CA ILE A 123 -12.08 -6.55 19.88
C ILE A 123 -10.62 -6.86 19.57
N TRP A 124 -10.28 -6.91 18.28
CA TRP A 124 -8.90 -7.00 17.82
C TRP A 124 -8.33 -5.61 17.59
N LYS A 125 -7.04 -5.43 17.90
CA LYS A 125 -6.33 -4.18 17.66
C LYS A 125 -5.10 -4.42 16.81
N ARG A 126 -4.83 -3.51 15.88
CA ARG A 126 -3.61 -3.54 15.07
C ARG A 126 -3.11 -2.14 14.76
N VAL A 127 -1.84 -1.89 15.05
CA VAL A 127 -1.17 -0.64 14.72
C VAL A 127 -0.27 -0.90 13.52
N LEU A 128 -0.46 -0.13 12.47
CA LEU A 128 0.36 -0.14 11.27
C LEU A 128 1.06 1.22 11.18
N SER A 129 2.33 1.19 10.81
CA SER A 129 3.08 2.41 10.49
C SER A 129 3.70 2.20 9.12
N GLN A 130 3.36 3.05 8.18
CA GLN A 130 3.87 2.98 6.82
C GLN A 130 4.51 4.31 6.48
N SER A 131 5.74 4.26 5.98
CA SER A 131 6.52 5.46 5.65
C SER A 131 6.95 5.49 4.20
N ILE A 132 7.07 6.71 3.70
CA ILE A 132 7.58 7.09 2.38
C ILE A 132 8.51 8.30 2.54
N PHE A 133 9.61 8.34 1.80
CA PHE A 133 10.51 9.49 1.81
C PHE A 133 9.89 10.66 1.03
N ALA A 134 10.02 11.87 1.57
CA ALA A 134 9.59 13.11 0.93
C ALA A 134 10.52 13.50 -0.23
N ASP A 135 11.79 13.12 -0.16
CA ASP A 135 12.74 13.19 -1.27
C ASP A 135 13.53 11.87 -1.28
N VAL A 136 13.38 11.09 -2.35
CA VAL A 136 14.07 9.80 -2.48
C VAL A 136 15.55 9.99 -2.80
N TYR A 137 15.90 11.08 -3.49
CA TYR A 137 17.26 11.31 -3.98
C TYR A 137 18.08 12.23 -3.06
N ASP A 138 17.46 13.00 -2.16
CA ASP A 138 18.09 13.93 -1.20
C ASP A 138 19.18 14.81 -1.86
N GLY A 139 18.98 15.16 -3.14
CA GLY A 139 19.96 15.86 -3.97
C GLY A 139 21.28 15.13 -4.23
N ARG A 140 21.44 13.87 -3.80
CA ARG A 140 22.69 13.11 -3.92
C ARG A 140 22.76 12.37 -5.25
N LEU A 141 23.78 12.68 -6.05
CA LEU A 141 23.97 12.14 -7.40
C LEU A 141 24.15 10.61 -7.46
N TYR A 142 24.64 9.98 -6.40
CA TYR A 142 24.93 8.54 -6.44
C TYR A 142 23.67 7.68 -6.58
N TRP A 143 22.53 8.10 -6.03
CA TRP A 143 21.27 7.38 -6.18
C TRP A 143 20.82 7.35 -7.65
N TRP A 144 20.90 8.49 -8.33
CA TRP A 144 20.64 8.57 -9.77
C TRP A 144 21.55 7.65 -10.60
N THR A 145 22.83 7.52 -10.23
CA THR A 145 23.73 6.63 -10.96
C THR A 145 23.32 5.16 -10.85
N PHE A 146 22.82 4.70 -9.69
CA PHE A 146 22.35 3.32 -9.54
C PHE A 146 21.11 3.05 -10.39
N ASP A 147 20.16 3.97 -10.41
CA ASP A 147 18.94 3.82 -11.22
C ASP A 147 19.23 3.86 -12.72
N ILE A 148 20.11 4.75 -13.17
CA ILE A 148 20.54 4.81 -14.58
C ILE A 148 21.22 3.50 -14.98
N VAL A 149 22.16 3.00 -14.17
CA VAL A 149 22.84 1.72 -14.43
C VAL A 149 21.83 0.58 -14.45
N PHE A 150 20.87 0.56 -13.52
CA PHE A 150 19.80 -0.43 -13.48
C PHE A 150 18.95 -0.42 -14.77
N VAL A 151 18.51 0.75 -15.22
CA VAL A 151 17.74 0.93 -16.46
C VAL A 151 18.57 0.50 -17.69
N LEU A 152 19.85 0.86 -17.76
CA LEU A 152 20.74 0.44 -18.85
C LEU A 152 20.91 -1.08 -18.88
N CYS A 153 21.07 -1.73 -17.72
CA CYS A 153 21.13 -3.19 -17.60
C CYS A 153 19.83 -3.86 -18.08
N LEU A 154 18.67 -3.31 -17.70
CA LEU A 154 17.36 -3.79 -18.16
C LEU A 154 17.20 -3.65 -19.67
N LEU A 155 17.56 -2.50 -20.24
CA LEU A 155 17.51 -2.26 -21.68
C LEU A 155 18.42 -3.21 -22.44
N ASN A 156 19.67 -3.40 -21.98
CA ASN A 156 20.60 -4.32 -22.64
C ASN A 156 20.04 -5.76 -22.63
N MET A 157 19.56 -6.24 -21.48
CA MET A 157 18.92 -7.57 -21.41
C MET A 157 17.73 -7.69 -22.37
N PHE A 158 16.86 -6.68 -22.43
CA PHE A 158 15.68 -6.71 -23.26
C PHE A 158 16.02 -6.70 -24.76
N ILE A 159 17.00 -5.88 -25.16
CA ILE A 159 17.50 -5.80 -26.53
C ILE A 159 18.13 -7.13 -26.95
N ASP A 160 18.97 -7.74 -26.10
CA ASP A 160 19.63 -9.00 -26.39
C ASP A 160 18.62 -10.15 -26.63
N GLU A 161 17.61 -10.28 -25.78
CA GLU A 161 16.55 -11.29 -25.94
C GLU A 161 15.66 -11.00 -27.17
N SER A 162 15.34 -9.72 -27.42
CA SER A 162 14.57 -9.30 -28.60
C SER A 162 15.32 -9.62 -29.89
N LEU A 163 16.61 -9.27 -29.98
CA LEU A 163 17.43 -9.55 -31.16
C LEU A 163 17.57 -11.05 -31.42
N GLN A 164 17.71 -11.88 -30.37
CA GLN A 164 17.71 -13.34 -30.53
C GLN A 164 16.38 -13.86 -31.09
N LEU A 165 15.25 -13.34 -30.61
CA LEU A 165 13.92 -13.67 -31.12
C LEU A 165 13.80 -13.29 -32.60
N PHE A 166 14.13 -12.04 -32.97
CA PHE A 166 14.07 -11.56 -34.35
C PHE A 166 14.97 -12.37 -35.30
N ARG A 167 16.21 -12.67 -34.90
CA ARG A 167 17.13 -13.49 -35.71
C ARG A 167 16.59 -14.90 -35.92
N ARG A 168 15.91 -15.49 -34.93
CA ARG A 168 15.31 -16.82 -35.09
C ARG A 168 14.09 -16.78 -36.02
N ILE A 169 13.21 -15.79 -35.83
CA ILE A 169 12.06 -15.57 -36.73
C ILE A 169 12.52 -15.41 -38.18
N SER A 170 13.57 -14.61 -38.39
CA SER A 170 14.10 -14.37 -39.72
C SER A 170 14.69 -15.62 -40.40
N ARG A 171 15.10 -16.64 -39.64
CA ARG A 171 15.74 -17.87 -40.19
C ARG A 171 14.76 -19.03 -40.33
N GLU A 172 13.87 -19.21 -39.36
CA GLU A 172 13.01 -20.39 -39.22
C GLU A 172 11.52 -20.08 -39.45
N GLY A 173 11.17 -18.81 -39.69
CA GLY A 173 9.79 -18.36 -39.84
C GLY A 173 8.98 -18.56 -38.56
N ILE A 174 7.68 -18.83 -38.72
CA ILE A 174 6.72 -18.97 -37.61
C ILE A 174 7.04 -20.19 -36.73
N MET A 175 7.53 -21.29 -37.31
CA MET A 175 7.90 -22.47 -36.53
C MET A 175 9.06 -22.17 -35.56
N GLY A 176 9.94 -21.24 -35.92
CA GLY A 176 11.00 -20.74 -35.04
C GLY A 176 10.47 -20.03 -33.79
N VAL A 177 9.28 -19.42 -33.85
CA VAL A 177 8.64 -18.76 -32.69
C VAL A 177 8.16 -19.79 -31.68
N VAL A 178 7.51 -20.86 -32.13
CA VAL A 178 7.02 -21.91 -31.23
C VAL A 178 8.21 -22.60 -30.55
N ALA A 179 9.26 -22.90 -31.32
CA ALA A 179 10.50 -23.45 -30.78
C ALA A 179 11.31 -22.45 -29.93
N PHE A 180 11.00 -21.15 -29.99
CA PHE A 180 11.70 -20.14 -29.20
C PHE A 180 11.32 -20.20 -27.72
N TRP A 181 10.07 -20.53 -27.39
CA TRP A 181 9.55 -20.51 -26.02
C TRP A 181 10.06 -21.69 -25.20
N THR A 182 11.27 -21.54 -24.68
CA THR A 182 11.83 -22.43 -23.66
C THR A 182 11.51 -21.87 -22.27
N THR A 183 11.30 -22.72 -21.26
CA THR A 183 10.98 -22.31 -19.88
C THR A 183 11.90 -21.19 -19.37
N TRP A 184 13.20 -21.27 -19.65
CA TRP A 184 14.17 -20.26 -19.23
C TRP A 184 13.99 -18.89 -19.91
N ARG A 185 13.60 -18.87 -21.19
CA ARG A 185 13.34 -17.62 -21.91
C ARG A 185 12.10 -16.90 -21.38
N ILE A 186 11.09 -17.66 -20.95
CA ILE A 186 9.92 -17.08 -20.28
C ILE A 186 10.35 -16.34 -19.01
N VAL A 187 11.27 -16.92 -18.23
CA VAL A 187 11.83 -16.27 -17.03
C VAL A 187 12.58 -14.99 -17.38
N ASP A 188 13.41 -14.98 -18.44
CA ASP A 188 14.13 -13.76 -18.86
C ASP A 188 13.17 -12.64 -19.30
N TRP A 189 12.20 -12.96 -20.17
CA TRP A 189 11.20 -11.99 -20.62
C TRP A 189 10.36 -11.46 -19.46
N PHE A 190 9.88 -12.34 -18.58
CA PHE A 190 9.10 -11.93 -17.41
C PHE A 190 9.92 -11.06 -16.46
N SER A 191 11.18 -11.42 -16.20
CA SER A 191 12.07 -10.59 -15.38
C SER A 191 12.32 -9.21 -16.02
N SER A 192 12.48 -9.13 -17.34
CA SER A 192 12.62 -7.87 -18.07
C SER A 192 11.38 -6.99 -17.93
N VAL A 193 10.20 -7.56 -18.17
CA VAL A 193 8.91 -6.87 -18.04
C VAL A 193 8.70 -6.38 -16.61
N LEU A 194 8.95 -7.22 -15.60
CA LEU A 194 8.87 -6.80 -14.19
C LEU A 194 9.84 -5.66 -13.87
N GLY A 195 11.06 -5.71 -14.39
CA GLY A 195 12.04 -4.63 -14.23
C GLY A 195 11.53 -3.29 -14.77
N PHE A 196 10.98 -3.27 -15.98
CA PHE A 196 10.36 -2.06 -16.54
C PHE A 196 9.13 -1.59 -15.74
N ASN A 197 8.32 -2.53 -15.22
CA ASN A 197 7.21 -2.19 -14.34
C ASN A 197 7.70 -1.50 -13.05
N ILE A 198 8.77 -2.00 -12.43
CA ILE A 198 9.39 -1.36 -11.25
C ILE A 198 9.84 0.07 -11.58
N VAL A 199 10.53 0.28 -12.72
CA VAL A 199 10.94 1.63 -13.14
C VAL A 199 9.72 2.55 -13.31
N SER A 200 8.65 2.07 -13.95
CA SER A 200 7.43 2.85 -14.12
C SER A 200 6.75 3.21 -12.79
N LEU A 201 6.73 2.26 -11.84
CA LEU A 201 6.18 2.47 -10.50
C LEU A 201 7.03 3.46 -9.69
N LEU A 202 8.36 3.40 -9.80
CA LEU A 202 9.27 4.36 -9.16
C LEU A 202 9.06 5.78 -9.70
N VAL A 203 8.97 5.95 -11.02
CA VAL A 203 8.68 7.25 -11.63
C VAL A 203 7.33 7.79 -11.15
N TYR A 204 6.32 6.92 -11.10
CA TYR A 204 5.00 7.31 -10.61
C TYR A 204 4.99 7.67 -9.12
N GLU A 205 5.76 6.96 -8.28
CA GLU A 205 5.96 7.29 -6.87
C GLU A 205 6.59 8.69 -6.73
N GLN A 206 7.60 9.03 -7.53
CA GLN A 206 8.20 10.39 -7.54
C GLN A 206 7.16 11.46 -7.87
N ILE A 207 6.27 11.21 -8.84
CA ILE A 207 5.22 12.16 -9.20
C ILE A 207 4.25 12.38 -8.03
N ILE A 208 3.81 11.30 -7.37
CA ILE A 208 2.90 11.41 -6.21
C ILE A 208 3.58 12.14 -5.05
N VAL A 209 4.83 11.81 -4.73
CA VAL A 209 5.60 12.47 -3.67
C VAL A 209 5.80 13.95 -3.99
N GLY A 210 6.04 14.31 -5.26
CA GLY A 210 6.09 15.71 -5.70
C GLY A 210 4.80 16.46 -5.42
N VAL A 211 3.63 15.85 -5.71
CA VAL A 211 2.32 16.43 -5.38
C VAL A 211 2.12 16.55 -3.86
N LEU A 212 2.52 15.54 -3.08
CA LEU A 212 2.45 15.59 -1.62
C LEU A 212 3.27 16.74 -1.03
N ASN A 213 4.49 16.94 -1.53
CA ASN A 213 5.36 18.04 -1.12
C ASN A 213 4.75 19.40 -1.46
N GLN A 214 4.12 19.54 -2.63
CA GLN A 214 3.41 20.75 -3.02
C GLN A 214 2.22 21.02 -2.10
N ASN A 215 1.38 20.01 -1.83
CA ASN A 215 0.24 20.13 -0.92
C ASN A 215 0.69 20.53 0.49
N LEU A 216 1.73 19.91 1.03
CA LEU A 216 2.25 20.27 2.34
C LEU A 216 2.80 21.70 2.38
N ALA A 217 3.47 22.14 1.31
CA ALA A 217 3.96 23.51 1.19
C ALA A 217 2.81 24.53 1.09
N MET A 218 1.67 24.15 0.49
CA MET A 218 0.46 24.99 0.46
C MET A 218 -0.19 25.08 1.84
N ILE A 219 -0.35 23.96 2.54
CA ILE A 219 -0.85 23.91 3.93
C ILE A 219 -0.02 24.85 4.81
N GLY A 220 1.31 24.81 4.69
CA GLY A 220 2.20 25.68 5.47
C GLY A 220 2.16 27.18 5.13
N LYS A 221 1.53 27.58 4.02
CA LYS A 221 1.35 28.99 3.62
C LYS A 221 0.01 29.58 4.05
N ILE A 222 -1.01 28.74 4.25
CA ILE A 222 -2.34 29.18 4.63
C ILE A 222 -2.32 29.47 6.13
N ASP A 223 -2.67 30.70 6.51
CA ASP A 223 -2.88 31.03 7.91
C ASP A 223 -4.22 30.45 8.36
N GLU A 224 -4.14 29.39 9.14
CA GLU A 224 -5.30 28.63 9.62
C GLU A 224 -6.28 29.48 10.44
N ALA A 225 -5.78 30.46 11.20
CA ALA A 225 -6.63 31.36 11.98
C ALA A 225 -7.50 32.25 11.08
N SER A 226 -6.98 32.60 9.89
CA SER A 226 -7.66 33.46 8.93
C SER A 226 -8.57 32.68 7.98
N TYR A 227 -8.17 31.47 7.56
CA TYR A 227 -8.87 30.67 6.54
C TYR A 227 -9.00 29.18 6.94
N PRO A 228 -9.78 28.86 7.99
CA PRO A 228 -9.85 27.51 8.52
C PRO A 228 -10.42 26.48 7.52
N ASP A 229 -11.43 26.85 6.74
CA ASP A 229 -12.06 25.93 5.78
C ASP A 229 -11.13 25.56 4.61
N GLU A 230 -10.34 26.53 4.12
CA GLU A 230 -9.35 26.31 3.07
C GLU A 230 -8.19 25.42 3.58
N HIS A 231 -7.68 25.72 4.78
CA HIS A 231 -6.67 24.89 5.44
C HIS A 231 -7.15 23.44 5.61
N ARG A 232 -8.38 23.24 6.08
CA ARG A 232 -8.99 21.92 6.24
C ARG A 232 -9.12 21.20 4.90
N ALA A 233 -9.59 21.86 3.85
CA ALA A 233 -9.71 21.26 2.52
C ALA A 233 -8.37 20.74 1.98
N GLU A 234 -7.29 21.51 2.17
CA GLU A 234 -5.94 21.11 1.76
C GLU A 234 -5.40 19.95 2.60
N VAL A 235 -5.65 19.93 3.92
CA VAL A 235 -5.31 18.80 4.79
C VAL A 235 -6.01 17.51 4.35
N LEU A 236 -7.31 17.59 4.02
CA LEU A 236 -8.08 16.45 3.50
C LEU A 236 -7.50 15.93 2.17
N SER A 237 -7.16 16.85 1.27
CA SER A 237 -6.52 16.54 -0.01
C SER A 237 -5.16 15.86 0.19
N PHE A 238 -4.30 16.43 1.04
CA PHE A 238 -3.00 15.87 1.41
C PHE A 238 -3.13 14.45 1.97
N GLN A 239 -4.02 14.23 2.94
CA GLN A 239 -4.15 12.91 3.55
C GLN A 239 -4.69 11.86 2.57
N SER A 240 -5.61 12.22 1.68
CA SER A 240 -6.08 11.32 0.62
C SER A 240 -4.94 10.92 -0.33
N LYS A 241 -4.05 11.86 -0.67
CA LYS A 241 -2.86 11.57 -1.47
C LYS A 241 -1.83 10.74 -0.71
N LEU A 242 -1.70 10.93 0.60
CA LEU A 242 -0.79 10.18 1.44
C LEU A 242 -1.24 8.71 1.55
N ASP A 243 -2.54 8.47 1.75
CA ASP A 243 -3.12 7.12 1.72
C ASP A 243 -2.77 6.41 0.41
N GLN A 244 -2.93 7.11 -0.73
CA GLN A 244 -2.60 6.57 -2.05
C GLN A 244 -1.11 6.27 -2.16
N ALA A 245 -0.25 7.22 -1.82
CA ALA A 245 1.21 7.06 -1.90
C ALA A 245 1.70 5.85 -1.11
N VAL A 246 1.24 5.73 0.15
CA VAL A 246 1.58 4.62 1.03
C VAL A 246 1.11 3.27 0.47
N ALA A 247 -0.10 3.20 -0.09
CA ALA A 247 -0.60 1.99 -0.75
C ALA A 247 0.24 1.62 -1.99
N TYR A 248 0.67 2.61 -2.77
CA TYR A 248 1.55 2.41 -3.93
C TYR A 248 2.94 1.92 -3.52
N THR A 249 3.56 2.49 -2.48
CA THR A 249 4.87 2.04 -1.97
C THR A 249 4.81 0.58 -1.51
N ASP A 250 3.70 0.15 -0.90
CA ASP A 250 3.53 -1.26 -0.52
C ASP A 250 3.41 -2.19 -1.73
N MET A 251 2.68 -1.78 -2.78
CA MET A 251 2.65 -2.51 -4.04
C MET A 251 4.05 -2.61 -4.64
N LEU A 252 4.79 -1.50 -4.70
CA LEU A 252 6.17 -1.46 -5.19
C LEU A 252 7.09 -2.44 -4.43
N ARG A 253 6.98 -2.51 -3.09
CA ARG A 253 7.71 -3.48 -2.26
C ARG A 253 7.40 -4.93 -2.64
N CYS A 254 6.13 -5.25 -2.94
CA CYS A 254 5.75 -6.58 -3.45
C CYS A 254 6.41 -6.88 -4.81
N PHE A 255 6.45 -5.90 -5.73
CA PHE A 255 7.13 -6.07 -7.02
C PHE A 255 8.62 -6.31 -6.85
N PHE A 256 9.29 -5.58 -5.96
CA PHE A 256 10.70 -5.81 -5.64
C PHE A 256 10.95 -7.22 -5.08
N ALA A 257 10.08 -7.71 -4.19
CA ALA A 257 10.19 -9.05 -3.64
C ALA A 257 10.07 -10.13 -4.74
N VAL A 258 9.07 -10.02 -5.61
CA VAL A 258 8.88 -10.94 -6.75
C VAL A 258 10.06 -10.85 -7.72
N TYR A 259 10.51 -9.64 -8.04
CA TYR A 259 11.62 -9.42 -8.95
C TYR A 259 12.95 -10.01 -8.43
N SER A 260 13.20 -9.92 -7.11
CA SER A 260 14.36 -10.56 -6.48
C SER A 260 14.38 -12.08 -6.65
N VAL A 261 13.21 -12.74 -6.53
CA VAL A 261 13.08 -14.17 -6.80
C VAL A 261 13.36 -14.47 -8.28
N MET A 262 12.83 -13.66 -9.19
CA MET A 262 13.08 -13.83 -10.64
C MET A 262 14.56 -13.65 -11.00
N LEU A 263 15.25 -12.68 -10.40
CA LEU A 263 16.70 -12.52 -10.56
C LEU A 263 17.46 -13.75 -10.06
N SER A 264 17.05 -14.33 -8.92
CA SER A 264 17.65 -15.55 -8.40
C SER A 264 17.46 -16.75 -9.35
N LEU A 265 16.27 -16.90 -9.94
CA LEU A 265 16.03 -17.91 -11.00
C LEU A 265 16.90 -17.68 -12.23
N ARG A 266 17.15 -16.42 -12.60
CA ARG A 266 18.04 -16.09 -13.71
C ARG A 266 19.50 -16.43 -13.42
N LEU A 267 19.95 -16.29 -12.17
CA LEU A 267 21.26 -16.78 -11.74
C LEU A 267 21.35 -18.30 -11.85
N LEU A 268 20.30 -19.04 -11.49
CA LEU A 268 20.26 -20.50 -11.67
C LEU A 268 20.37 -20.92 -13.14
N LYS A 269 19.77 -20.14 -14.06
CA LYS A 269 19.97 -20.34 -15.51
C LYS A 269 21.45 -20.23 -15.87
N LEU A 270 22.17 -19.22 -15.36
CA LEU A 270 23.61 -19.07 -15.62
C LEU A 270 24.42 -20.27 -15.08
N LEU A 271 24.05 -20.78 -13.92
CA LEU A 271 24.71 -21.96 -13.32
C LEU A 271 24.45 -23.25 -14.12
N SER A 272 23.35 -23.34 -14.86
CA SER A 272 23.07 -24.50 -15.73
C SER A 272 24.09 -24.67 -16.86
N HIS A 273 24.87 -23.62 -17.18
CA HIS A 273 25.97 -23.71 -18.13
C HIS A 273 27.24 -24.33 -17.54
N LEU A 274 27.35 -24.45 -16.21
CA LEU A 274 28.48 -25.10 -15.56
C LEU A 274 28.32 -26.63 -15.64
N PRO A 275 29.29 -27.37 -16.19
CA PRO A 275 29.13 -28.79 -16.54
C PRO A 275 28.84 -29.70 -15.34
N ARG A 276 29.28 -29.34 -14.13
CA ARG A 276 29.00 -30.12 -12.91
C ARG A 276 27.58 -29.88 -12.36
N ILE A 277 27.05 -28.67 -12.53
CA ILE A 277 25.72 -28.28 -12.01
C ILE A 277 24.62 -28.61 -13.02
N SER A 278 24.94 -28.63 -14.32
CA SER A 278 24.00 -29.02 -15.38
C SER A 278 23.48 -30.45 -15.22
N ALA A 279 24.31 -31.37 -14.71
CA ALA A 279 23.92 -32.73 -14.40
C ALA A 279 22.77 -32.77 -13.36
N LEU A 280 22.89 -31.99 -12.29
CA LEU A 280 21.86 -31.88 -11.24
C LEU A 280 20.56 -31.27 -11.77
N THR A 281 20.66 -30.19 -12.56
CA THR A 281 19.47 -29.53 -13.13
C THR A 281 18.74 -30.42 -14.15
N ASN A 282 19.48 -31.21 -14.92
CA ASN A 282 18.89 -32.19 -15.83
C ASN A 282 18.18 -33.34 -15.10
N THR A 283 18.68 -33.75 -13.94
CA THR A 283 17.97 -34.73 -13.09
C THR A 283 16.66 -34.16 -12.57
N PHE A 284 16.66 -32.92 -12.06
CA PHE A 284 15.43 -32.26 -11.60
C PHE A 284 14.39 -32.04 -12.70
N ARG A 285 14.82 -31.87 -13.96
CA ARG A 285 13.90 -31.71 -15.10
C ARG A 285 13.25 -33.03 -15.54
N ARG A 286 13.85 -34.18 -15.19
CA ARG A 286 13.38 -35.52 -15.58
C ARG A 286 12.45 -36.16 -14.55
N CYS A 287 12.48 -35.70 -13.30
CA CYS A 287 11.50 -36.05 -12.27
C CYS A 287 10.23 -35.23 -12.43
#